data_AF-A0A8C6X537-F1
#
_entry.id   AF-A0A8C6X537-F1
#
_cell.length_a   1.000
_cell.length_b   1.000
_cell.length_c   1.000
_cell.angle_alpha   90.00
_cell.angle_beta   90.00
_cell.angle_gamma   90.00
#
_symmetry.space_group_name_H-M   'P 1'
#
loop_
_entity.id
_entity.type
_entity.pdbx_description
1 polymer ?
#
loop_
_entity_poly.entity_id
_entity_poly.type
_entity_poly.pdbx_seq_one_letter_code
_entity_poly.pdbx_strand_id
1 'polypeptide(L)'
;MLTWPKGLLQLFLLHTAWKMGSGQLHYSVLEESQHGSFVGRIAQDLGLEVSELVPRMFRMLSKGEKDYFEVNLQNGILFVNSRIDREELCARNTDCIVYLEVIVEKPLRFFHVEVEIKDINDNAPIFSAREQILSIAEFITSL
;
A
#
# COMPACT_ATOMS: atom_id res chain seq x y z
N MET A 1 -0.93 -19.38 50.28
CA MET A 1 -0.59 -17.94 50.18
C MET A 1 -0.43 -17.57 48.71
N LEU A 2 -1.25 -16.61 48.28
CA LEU A 2 -1.46 -16.09 46.91
C LEU A 2 -0.20 -16.05 46.00
N THR A 3 -0.18 -16.88 44.95
CA THR A 3 0.69 -16.70 43.77
C THR A 3 0.08 -15.78 42.70
N TRP A 4 -1.10 -15.21 42.98
CA TRP A 4 -1.90 -14.35 42.12
C TRP A 4 -1.18 -13.14 41.46
N PRO A 5 -0.28 -12.39 42.16
CA PRO A 5 0.27 -11.17 41.57
C PRO A 5 1.23 -11.44 40.40
N LYS A 6 1.89 -12.61 40.39
CA LYS A 6 2.84 -12.98 39.32
C LYS A 6 2.13 -13.33 38.02
N GLY A 7 1.00 -14.05 38.12
CA GLY A 7 0.18 -14.40 36.96
C GLY A 7 -0.48 -13.19 36.31
N LEU A 8 -0.95 -12.23 37.12
CA LEU A 8 -1.54 -10.99 36.62
C LEU A 8 -0.49 -10.12 35.91
N LEU A 9 0.71 -10.02 36.49
CA LEU A 9 1.83 -9.28 35.89
C LEU A 9 2.28 -9.92 34.57
N GLN A 10 2.37 -11.26 34.52
CA GLN A 10 2.67 -11.98 33.28
C GLN A 10 1.58 -11.76 32.22
N LEU A 11 0.30 -11.80 32.58
CA LEU A 11 -0.79 -11.53 31.65
C LEU A 11 -0.74 -10.09 31.11
N PHE A 12 -0.43 -9.12 31.98
CA PHE A 12 -0.22 -7.72 31.59
C PHE A 12 0.95 -7.58 30.62
N LEU A 13 2.09 -8.21 30.92
CA LEU A 13 3.27 -8.20 30.05
C LEU A 13 3.00 -8.86 28.69
N LEU A 14 2.30 -9.99 28.66
CA LEU A 14 1.86 -10.66 27.45
C LEU A 14 0.89 -9.80 26.62
N HIS A 15 -0.05 -9.11 27.26
CA HIS A 15 -0.94 -8.15 26.58
C HIS A 15 -0.18 -6.96 26.00
N THR A 16 0.81 -6.41 26.71
CA THR A 16 1.65 -5.33 26.18
C THR A 16 2.55 -5.80 25.05
N ALA A 17 3.06 -7.03 25.11
CA ALA A 17 3.89 -7.60 24.06
C ALA A 17 3.07 -7.90 22.79
N TRP A 18 1.82 -8.36 22.92
CA TRP A 18 0.91 -8.59 21.79
C TRP A 18 0.55 -7.31 21.04
N LYS A 19 0.35 -6.18 21.75
CA LYS A 19 0.17 -4.87 21.12
C LYS A 19 1.41 -4.38 20.36
N MET A 20 2.58 -4.96 20.65
CA MET A 20 3.86 -4.61 20.02
C MET A 20 4.17 -5.46 18.78
N GLY A 21 3.19 -6.21 18.25
CA GLY A 21 3.27 -6.74 16.91
C GLY A 21 3.20 -5.57 15.93
N SER A 22 4.34 -5.23 15.31
CA SER A 22 4.45 -4.22 14.27
C SER A 22 3.57 -4.64 13.09
N GLY A 23 2.34 -4.14 13.05
CA GLY A 23 1.50 -4.24 11.88
C GLY A 23 2.20 -3.51 10.75
N GLN A 24 2.53 -4.22 9.68
CA GLN A 24 2.86 -3.60 8.42
C GLN A 24 1.66 -2.75 8.00
N LEU A 25 1.89 -1.46 7.72
CA LEU A 25 0.81 -0.53 7.44
C LEU A 25 0.34 -0.75 6.00
N HIS A 26 -0.94 -1.06 5.82
CA HIS A 26 -1.53 -1.35 4.51
C HIS A 26 -2.56 -0.30 4.14
N TYR A 27 -2.38 0.31 2.96
CA TYR A 27 -3.35 1.20 2.34
C TYR A 27 -3.76 0.67 0.98
N SER A 28 -4.83 1.24 0.43
CA SER A 28 -5.22 0.98 -0.95
C SER A 28 -5.68 2.26 -1.63
N VAL A 29 -5.42 2.37 -2.93
CA VAL A 29 -5.86 3.49 -3.76
C VAL A 29 -6.22 2.96 -5.15
N LEU A 30 -7.22 3.56 -5.79
CA LEU A 30 -7.51 3.24 -7.19
C LEU A 30 -6.38 3.76 -8.08
N GLU A 31 -6.06 3.04 -9.14
CA GLU A 31 -5.30 3.63 -10.23
C GLU A 31 -6.05 4.83 -10.84
N GLU A 32 -5.36 5.62 -11.67
CA GLU A 32 -5.92 6.84 -12.28
C GLU A 32 -6.42 7.90 -11.28
N SER A 33 -6.10 7.73 -9.99
CA SER A 33 -6.40 8.71 -8.96
C SER A 33 -5.73 10.05 -9.24
N GLN A 34 -6.47 11.14 -9.00
CA GLN A 34 -5.98 12.49 -9.25
C GLN A 34 -4.83 12.86 -8.30
N HIS A 35 -3.93 13.74 -8.74
CA HIS A 35 -2.95 14.36 -7.84
C HIS A 35 -3.64 14.98 -6.61
N GLY A 36 -3.08 14.75 -5.42
CA GLY A 36 -3.67 15.20 -4.16
C GLY A 36 -4.73 14.25 -3.58
N SER A 37 -5.05 13.14 -4.25
CA SER A 37 -6.01 12.15 -3.72
C SER A 37 -5.52 11.57 -2.41
N PHE A 38 -6.43 11.48 -1.43
CA PHE A 38 -6.15 10.94 -0.11
C PHE A 38 -5.86 9.44 -0.17
N VAL A 39 -4.79 8.99 0.49
CA VAL A 39 -4.44 7.57 0.64
C VAL A 39 -4.58 7.14 2.10
N GLY A 40 -4.01 7.89 3.04
CA GLY A 40 -3.99 7.49 4.45
C GLY A 40 -3.47 8.55 5.42
N ARG A 41 -3.76 8.37 6.71
CA ARG A 41 -3.28 9.24 7.80
C ARG A 41 -1.98 8.70 8.39
N ILE A 42 -0.93 8.73 7.59
CA ILE A 42 0.34 8.05 7.91
C ILE A 42 0.96 8.49 9.24
N ALA A 43 0.90 9.77 9.60
CA ALA A 43 1.44 10.23 10.88
C ALA A 43 0.68 9.59 12.06
N GLN A 44 -0.65 9.63 12.02
CA GLN A 44 -1.51 9.06 13.05
C GLN A 44 -1.31 7.55 13.18
N ASP A 45 -1.27 6.84 12.05
CA ASP A 45 -1.17 5.37 12.05
C ASP A 45 0.21 4.87 12.52
N LEU A 46 1.25 5.70 12.37
CA LEU A 46 2.59 5.47 12.92
C LEU A 46 2.74 5.95 14.38
N GLY A 47 1.68 6.51 14.98
CA GLY A 47 1.70 7.05 16.34
C GLY A 47 2.59 8.28 16.49
N LEU A 48 2.64 9.13 15.46
CA LEU A 48 3.38 10.38 15.43
C LEU A 48 2.41 11.56 15.41
N GLU A 49 2.72 12.57 16.22
CA GLU A 49 2.06 13.86 16.12
C GLU A 49 2.58 14.62 14.88
N VAL A 50 1.71 15.40 14.22
CA VAL A 50 2.09 16.17 13.03
C VAL A 50 3.23 17.16 13.33
N SER A 51 3.20 17.75 14.53
CA SER A 51 4.26 18.65 15.01
C SER A 51 5.62 17.97 15.19
N GLU A 52 5.67 16.64 15.28
CA GLU A 52 6.91 15.87 15.40
C GLU A 52 7.57 15.57 14.05
N LEU A 53 6.84 15.61 12.93
CA LEU A 53 7.33 15.14 11.64
C LEU A 53 8.59 15.88 11.19
N VAL A 54 8.57 17.22 11.24
CA VAL A 54 9.71 18.06 10.88
C VAL A 54 10.89 17.93 11.86
N PRO A 55 10.73 18.13 13.19
CA PRO A 55 11.87 18.06 14.12
C PRO A 55 12.50 16.67 14.22
N ARG A 56 11.73 15.61 13.92
CA ARG A 56 12.21 14.23 13.86
C ARG A 56 12.69 13.82 12.47
N MET A 57 12.80 14.76 11.53
CA MET A 57 13.31 14.54 10.18
C MET A 57 12.64 13.35 9.49
N PHE A 58 11.30 13.34 9.54
CA PHE A 58 10.48 12.37 8.81
C PHE A 58 10.84 12.39 7.33
N ARG A 59 11.13 11.23 6.76
CA ARG A 59 11.38 11.03 5.34
C ARG A 59 10.64 9.79 4.88
N MET A 60 10.07 9.86 3.67
CA MET A 60 9.52 8.71 2.99
C MET A 60 10.36 8.44 1.75
N LEU A 61 10.67 7.18 1.51
CA LEU A 61 11.38 6.69 0.34
C LEU A 61 10.45 5.74 -0.41
N SER A 62 10.40 5.87 -1.73
CA SER A 62 9.72 4.93 -2.62
C SER A 62 10.75 4.02 -3.27
N LYS A 63 10.43 2.73 -3.38
CA LYS A 63 11.26 1.79 -4.13
C LYS A 63 10.88 1.83 -5.62
N GLY A 64 11.44 2.79 -6.37
CA GLY A 64 11.19 2.95 -7.81
C GLY A 64 11.77 4.25 -8.38
N GLU A 65 11.67 4.44 -9.70
CA GLU A 65 12.09 5.68 -10.37
C GLU A 65 11.06 6.81 -10.30
N LYS A 66 9.77 6.48 -10.12
CA LYS A 66 8.67 7.46 -10.07
C LYS A 66 8.14 7.63 -8.64
N ASP A 67 7.99 8.88 -8.23
CA ASP A 67 7.38 9.27 -6.96
C ASP A 67 5.85 9.34 -7.09
N TYR A 68 5.19 8.18 -6.95
CA TYR A 68 3.72 8.06 -7.00
C TYR A 68 3.02 8.64 -5.77
N PHE A 69 3.71 8.69 -4.63
CA PHE A 69 3.14 9.09 -3.35
C PHE A 69 4.00 10.14 -2.67
N GLU A 70 3.37 11.02 -1.92
CA GLU A 70 4.05 12.02 -1.09
C GLU A 70 3.29 12.20 0.25
N VAL A 71 4.01 12.66 1.28
CA VAL A 71 3.43 12.97 2.59
C VAL A 71 3.41 14.47 2.80
N ASN A 72 2.23 15.02 3.08
CA ASN A 72 2.11 16.40 3.47
C ASN A 72 2.49 16.54 4.96
N LEU A 73 3.65 17.14 5.23
CA LEU A 73 4.17 17.32 6.59
C LEU A 73 3.36 18.29 7.46
N GLN A 74 2.48 19.11 6.87
CA GLN A 74 1.63 20.05 7.61
C GLN A 74 0.41 19.38 8.24
N ASN A 75 -0.04 18.23 7.71
CA ASN A 75 -1.22 17.53 8.19
C ASN A 75 -1.01 16.01 8.42
N GLY A 76 0.15 15.46 8.06
CA GLY A 76 0.51 14.06 8.26
C GLY A 76 -0.23 13.08 7.36
N ILE A 77 -0.68 13.53 6.18
CA ILE A 77 -1.45 12.71 5.22
C ILE A 77 -0.55 12.23 4.07
N LEU A 78 -0.67 10.95 3.74
CA LEU A 78 -0.15 10.35 2.51
C LEU A 78 -1.15 10.60 1.38
N PHE A 79 -0.67 11.11 0.26
CA PHE A 79 -1.48 11.44 -0.91
C PHE A 79 -0.81 11.03 -2.21
N VAL A 80 -1.61 10.93 -3.28
CA VAL A 80 -1.14 10.62 -4.64
C VAL A 80 -0.41 11.83 -5.23
N ASN A 81 0.87 11.67 -5.57
CA ASN A 81 1.70 12.71 -6.16
C ASN A 81 1.71 12.67 -7.71
N SER A 82 1.64 11.50 -8.32
CA SER A 82 1.59 11.40 -9.78
C SER A 82 0.58 10.34 -10.21
N ARG A 83 0.11 10.44 -11.47
CA ARG A 83 -0.83 9.47 -12.06
C ARG A 83 -0.22 8.07 -11.96
N ILE A 84 -1.00 7.14 -11.42
CA ILE A 84 -0.65 5.74 -11.29
C ILE A 84 -1.40 4.99 -12.37
N ASP A 85 -0.67 4.34 -13.27
CA ASP A 85 -1.17 3.46 -14.32
C ASP A 85 -0.74 2.03 -13.93
N ARG A 86 -1.69 1.17 -13.57
CA ARG A 86 -1.38 -0.16 -13.01
C ARG A 86 -0.76 -1.07 -14.08
N GLU A 87 -1.18 -0.91 -15.33
CA GLU A 87 -0.60 -1.64 -16.48
C GLU A 87 0.86 -1.25 -16.71
N GLU A 88 1.22 0.03 -16.58
CA GLU A 88 2.61 0.48 -16.66
C GLU A 88 3.44 -0.02 -15.47
N LEU A 89 2.88 0.02 -14.26
CA LEU A 89 3.60 -0.25 -13.02
C LEU A 89 3.81 -1.75 -12.73
N CYS A 90 2.75 -2.54 -12.88
CA CYS A 90 2.69 -3.94 -12.44
C CYS A 90 2.36 -4.91 -13.59
N ALA A 91 2.19 -4.42 -14.81
CA ALA A 91 1.77 -5.19 -15.96
C ALA A 91 0.51 -6.02 -15.64
N ARG A 92 0.59 -7.35 -15.82
CA ARG A 92 -0.53 -8.28 -15.61
C ARG A 92 -0.44 -9.07 -14.31
N ASN A 93 0.34 -8.60 -13.34
CA ASN A 93 0.40 -9.24 -12.03
C ASN A 93 -0.94 -9.10 -11.32
N THR A 94 -1.37 -10.16 -10.61
CA THR A 94 -2.62 -10.18 -9.85
C THR A 94 -2.62 -9.20 -8.69
N ASP A 95 -1.46 -9.05 -8.04
CA ASP A 95 -1.27 -8.13 -6.94
C ASP A 95 -0.34 -6.99 -7.39
N CYS A 96 -0.82 -5.75 -7.27
CA CYS A 96 -0.02 -4.55 -7.53
C CYS A 96 0.17 -3.77 -6.23
N ILE A 97 1.37 -3.86 -5.66
CA ILE A 97 1.71 -3.25 -4.37
C ILE A 97 2.94 -2.35 -4.55
N VAL A 98 2.82 -1.11 -4.11
CA VAL A 98 3.94 -0.18 -3.98
C VAL A 98 4.45 -0.20 -2.55
N TYR A 99 5.75 -0.44 -2.41
CA TYR A 99 6.44 -0.47 -1.13
C TYR A 99 7.07 0.88 -0.83
N LEU A 100 6.70 1.45 0.31
CA LEU A 100 7.23 2.70 0.84
C LEU A 100 8.00 2.42 2.14
N GLU A 101 9.12 3.10 2.31
CA GLU A 101 9.90 3.06 3.54
C GLU A 101 9.87 4.43 4.21
N VAL A 102 9.38 4.46 5.45
CA VAL A 102 9.34 5.69 6.25
C VAL A 102 10.45 5.64 7.29
N ILE A 103 11.27 6.69 7.31
CA ILE A 103 12.38 6.88 8.22
C ILE A 103 12.05 8.07 9.13
N VAL A 104 12.14 7.85 10.43
CA VAL A 104 11.98 8.91 11.43
C VAL A 104 13.19 8.88 12.34
N GLU A 105 13.84 10.02 12.53
CA GLU A 105 15.02 10.14 13.39
C GLU A 105 14.67 10.55 14.82
N LYS A 106 15.65 10.42 15.73
CA LYS A 106 15.57 10.87 17.14
C LYS A 106 14.33 10.36 17.93
N PRO A 107 14.25 9.06 18.30
CA PRO A 107 15.13 7.96 17.91
C PRO A 107 14.86 7.46 16.48
N LEU A 108 15.87 6.84 15.87
CA LEU A 108 15.79 6.25 14.54
C LEU A 108 14.79 5.09 14.52
N ARG A 109 13.80 5.17 13.64
CA ARG A 109 12.78 4.14 13.38
C ARG A 109 12.56 4.02 11.88
N PHE A 110 12.33 2.78 11.44
CA PHE A 110 11.98 2.43 10.07
C PHE A 110 10.60 1.79 10.07
N PHE A 111 9.76 2.17 9.11
CA PHE A 111 8.44 1.57 8.92
C PHE A 111 8.28 1.16 7.46
N HIS A 112 7.76 -0.05 7.27
CA HIS A 112 7.37 -0.55 5.96
C HIS A 112 5.87 -0.30 5.76
N VAL A 113 5.54 0.40 4.68
CA VAL A 113 4.18 0.75 4.31
C VAL A 113 3.91 0.16 2.93
N GLU A 114 2.80 -0.55 2.80
CA GLU A 114 2.32 -1.12 1.55
C GLU A 114 1.13 -0.31 1.06
N VAL A 115 1.14 0.04 -0.22
CA VAL A 115 -0.01 0.65 -0.88
C VAL A 115 -0.43 -0.24 -2.03
N GLU A 116 -1.59 -0.87 -1.89
CA GLU A 116 -2.22 -1.67 -2.92
C GLU A 116 -2.87 -0.77 -3.97
N ILE A 117 -2.52 -0.98 -5.24
CA ILE A 117 -3.12 -0.30 -6.37
C ILE A 117 -4.30 -1.15 -6.86
N LYS A 118 -5.50 -0.59 -6.71
CA LYS A 118 -6.74 -1.22 -7.15
C LYS A 118 -7.00 -0.89 -8.61
N ASP A 119 -7.16 -1.96 -9.38
CA ASP A 119 -7.54 -1.94 -10.78
C ASP A 119 -8.90 -1.26 -11.00
N ILE A 120 -9.01 -0.51 -12.09
CA ILE A 120 -10.28 -0.05 -12.64
C ILE A 120 -10.42 -0.57 -14.08
N ASN A 121 -11.66 -0.75 -14.54
CA ASN A 121 -11.91 -1.22 -15.92
C ASN A 121 -11.81 -0.05 -16.93
N ASP A 122 -10.63 0.52 -17.09
CA ASP A 122 -10.32 1.59 -18.07
C ASP A 122 -9.76 1.04 -19.40
N ASN A 123 -9.36 -0.23 -19.42
CA ASN A 123 -8.83 -0.92 -20.59
C ASN A 123 -9.89 -1.82 -21.25
N ALA A 124 -10.45 -1.38 -22.37
CA ALA A 124 -11.37 -2.20 -23.16
C ALA A 124 -10.63 -3.34 -23.91
N PRO A 125 -11.25 -4.52 -24.08
CA PRO A 125 -10.63 -5.60 -24.85
C PRO A 125 -10.42 -5.18 -26.31
N ILE A 126 -9.21 -5.44 -26.82
CA ILE A 126 -8.83 -5.13 -28.21
C ILE A 126 -8.64 -6.44 -28.96
N PHE A 127 -9.41 -6.62 -30.04
CA PHE A 127 -9.24 -7.75 -30.95
C PHE A 127 -8.02 -7.54 -31.84
N SER A 128 -7.31 -8.64 -32.16
CA SER A 128 -6.16 -8.61 -33.08
C SER A 128 -6.53 -8.19 -34.51
N ALA A 129 -7.78 -8.40 -34.90
CA ALA A 129 -8.35 -7.95 -36.17
C ALA A 129 -9.77 -7.43 -35.96
N ARG A 130 -10.18 -6.45 -36.78
CA ARG A 130 -11.56 -5.93 -36.78
C ARG A 130 -12.58 -6.92 -37.31
N GLU A 131 -12.15 -7.79 -38.21
CA GLU A 131 -12.96 -8.85 -38.81
C GLU A 131 -12.14 -10.14 -38.82
N GLN A 132 -12.80 -11.27 -38.56
CA GLN A 132 -12.16 -12.57 -38.52
C GLN A 132 -13.02 -13.56 -39.32
N ILE A 133 -12.50 -13.99 -40.47
CA ILE A 133 -13.21 -14.92 -41.37
C ILE A 133 -12.79 -16.34 -41.02
N LEU A 134 -13.76 -17.15 -40.60
CA LEU A 134 -13.57 -18.55 -40.26
C LEU A 134 -14.32 -19.43 -41.26
N SER A 135 -13.61 -20.39 -41.87
CA SER A 135 -14.21 -21.39 -42.76
C SER A 135 -14.28 -22.73 -42.03
N ILE A 136 -15.50 -23.25 -41.85
CA ILE A 136 -15.77 -24.49 -41.12
C ILE A 136 -16.38 -25.49 -42.10
N ALA A 137 -15.84 -26.71 -42.13
CA ALA A 137 -16.42 -27.80 -42.92
C ALA A 137 -17.76 -28.23 -42.30
N GLU A 138 -18.75 -28.51 -43.14
CA GLU A 138 -20.09 -28.94 -42.71
C GLU A 138 -20.09 -30.24 -41.87
N PHE A 139 -19.09 -31.11 -42.07
CA PHE A 139 -18.93 -32.34 -41.30
C PHE A 139 -17.60 -32.35 -40.56
N ILE A 140 -17.68 -32.37 -39.22
CA ILE A 140 -16.55 -32.62 -38.32
C ILE A 140 -16.67 -34.08 -37.88
N THR A 141 -16.03 -35.01 -38.58
CA THR A 141 -16.00 -36.41 -38.13
C THR A 141 -15.21 -36.50 -36.82
N SER A 142 -15.92 -36.73 -35.72
CA SER A 142 -15.35 -37.27 -34.49
C SER A 142 -15.05 -38.74 -34.74
N LEU A 143 -13.78 -39.14 -34.73
CA LEU A 143 -13.38 -40.55 -34.69
C LEU A 143 -13.43 -41.05 -33.24
#